data_AF-A0A8S3Y8F1-F1
#
_entry.id   AF-A0A8S3Y8F1-F1
#
_cell.length_a   1.000
_cell.length_b   1.000
_cell.length_c   1.000
_cell.angle_alpha   90.00
_cell.angle_beta   90.00
_cell.angle_gamma   90.00
#
_symmetry.space_group_name_H-M   'P 1'
#
loop_
_entity.id
_entity.type
_entity.pdbx_description
1 polymer ?
#
loop_
_entity_poly.entity_id
_entity_poly.type
_entity_poly.pdbx_seq_one_letter_code
_entity_poly.pdbx_strand_id
1 'polypeptide(L)'
;MAVDVEWEEVGPAQQRHYRRVSQQWAESEGGVIHELLHLMSSTTFVRMLADCTDLQLTNYSRLELQQWRPGDYTLLPASREAYGSARLEAVLYAGASRPLCGGHTSYVAPEDEPDCPDALVTVPPQNNALSLVYCDAGAAAFTKYYARLAARPHDCFYILACTYTERAEC
;
A
#
# COMPACT_ATOMS: atom_id res chain seq x y z
N MET A 1 -20.80 10.90 14.91
CA MET A 1 -21.22 9.50 14.76
C MET A 1 -20.01 8.74 14.24
N ALA A 2 -19.58 7.68 14.92
CA ALA A 2 -18.47 6.88 14.42
C ALA A 2 -18.93 6.20 13.12
N VAL A 3 -18.19 6.40 12.03
CA VAL A 3 -18.42 5.68 10.79
C VAL A 3 -18.08 4.22 11.07
N ASP A 4 -19.06 3.33 10.96
CA ASP A 4 -18.84 1.90 11.14
C ASP A 4 -18.23 1.36 9.84
N VAL A 5 -16.90 1.39 9.78
CA VAL A 5 -16.13 0.86 8.65
C VAL A 5 -16.09 -0.65 8.77
N GLU A 6 -16.54 -1.35 7.74
CA GLU A 6 -16.46 -2.81 7.69
C GLU A 6 -15.04 -3.23 7.27
N TRP A 7 -14.37 -3.98 8.14
CA TRP A 7 -13.02 -4.49 7.93
C TRP A 7 -13.03 -6.00 7.70
N GLU A 8 -12.29 -6.46 6.70
CA GLU A 8 -12.01 -7.88 6.46
C GLU A 8 -10.54 -8.22 6.71
N GLU A 9 -10.28 -9.42 7.23
CA GLU A 9 -8.91 -9.94 7.42
C GLU A 9 -8.36 -10.42 6.08
N VAL A 10 -7.14 -10.01 5.76
CA VAL A 10 -6.45 -10.38 4.53
C VAL A 10 -5.41 -11.44 4.83
N GLY A 11 -5.57 -12.59 4.17
CA GLY A 11 -4.65 -13.72 4.24
C GLY A 11 -4.23 -14.21 2.85
N PRO A 12 -3.63 -15.40 2.76
CA PRO A 12 -3.33 -16.32 3.86
C PRO A 12 -2.05 -15.93 4.62
N ALA A 13 -1.89 -16.38 5.87
CA ALA A 13 -0.82 -15.94 6.79
C ALA A 13 0.60 -16.18 6.28
N GLN A 14 0.82 -17.18 5.42
CA GLN A 14 2.11 -17.43 4.77
C GLN A 14 2.46 -16.40 3.67
N GLN A 15 1.61 -15.40 3.43
CA GLN A 15 1.85 -14.31 2.49
C GLN A 15 1.60 -12.95 3.12
N ARG A 16 0.55 -12.82 3.93
CA ARG A 16 0.11 -11.54 4.49
C ARG A 16 -0.82 -11.74 5.68
N HIS A 17 -0.83 -10.75 6.57
CA HIS A 17 -1.76 -10.64 7.68
C HIS A 17 -1.97 -9.16 7.98
N TYR A 18 -3.14 -8.62 7.63
CA TYR A 18 -3.58 -7.26 7.93
C TYR A 18 -5.09 -7.15 7.67
N ARG A 19 -5.71 -6.02 8.00
CA ARG A 19 -7.12 -5.76 7.66
C ARG A 19 -7.24 -4.76 6.52
N ARG A 20 -8.24 -4.92 5.66
CA ARG A 20 -8.64 -3.88 4.70
C ARG A 20 -10.13 -3.62 4.78
N VAL A 21 -10.56 -2.48 4.24
CA VAL A 21 -11.98 -2.20 4.06
C VAL A 21 -12.59 -3.27 3.13
N SER A 22 -13.76 -3.79 3.50
CA SER A 22 -14.46 -4.79 2.67
C SER A 22 -14.82 -4.19 1.31
N GLN A 23 -14.78 -5.00 0.25
CA GLN A 23 -15.15 -4.52 -1.08
C GLN A 23 -16.60 -3.99 -1.11
N GLN A 24 -17.51 -4.71 -0.46
CA GLN A 24 -18.92 -4.33 -0.37
C GLN A 24 -19.12 -2.97 0.30
N TRP A 25 -18.33 -2.67 1.35
CA TRP A 25 -18.39 -1.37 2.01
C TRP A 25 -17.75 -0.27 1.15
N ALA A 26 -16.62 -0.54 0.50
CA ALA A 26 -15.93 0.43 -0.36
C ALA A 26 -16.80 0.87 -1.56
N GLU A 27 -17.68 -0.01 -2.04
CA GLU A 27 -18.64 0.25 -3.11
C GLU A 27 -19.94 0.91 -2.63
N SER A 28 -20.17 0.97 -1.31
CA SER A 28 -21.33 1.66 -0.73
C SER A 28 -21.17 3.19 -0.79
N GLU A 29 -22.23 3.92 -0.43
CA GLU A 29 -22.23 5.38 -0.52
C GLU A 29 -21.96 6.07 0.82
N GLY A 30 -21.05 7.05 0.78
CA GLY A 30 -21.06 8.20 1.69
C GLY A 30 -19.96 8.24 2.74
N GLY A 31 -19.53 9.47 3.03
CA GLY A 31 -18.55 9.75 4.09
C GLY A 31 -17.15 10.02 3.56
N VAL A 32 -16.31 10.55 4.45
CA VAL A 32 -14.98 11.06 4.11
C VAL A 32 -14.01 10.00 3.59
N ILE A 33 -14.20 8.73 3.96
CA ILE A 33 -13.36 7.64 3.49
C ILE A 33 -13.69 7.31 2.03
N HIS A 34 -14.97 7.26 1.65
CA HIS A 34 -15.38 7.06 0.26
C HIS A 34 -14.93 8.21 -0.63
N GLU A 35 -15.02 9.45 -0.15
CA GLU A 35 -14.49 10.62 -0.87
C GLU A 35 -12.97 10.47 -1.11
N LEU A 36 -12.22 9.98 -0.12
CA LEU A 36 -10.78 9.74 -0.26
C LEU A 36 -10.47 8.59 -1.24
N LEU A 37 -11.21 7.48 -1.19
CA LEU A 37 -11.10 6.38 -2.16
C LEU A 37 -11.44 6.87 -3.57
N HIS A 38 -12.50 7.66 -3.71
CA HIS A 38 -12.90 8.25 -4.98
C HIS A 38 -11.85 9.23 -5.51
N LEU A 39 -11.25 10.05 -4.65
CA LEU A 39 -10.15 10.94 -5.02
C LEU A 39 -8.98 10.15 -5.61
N MET A 40 -8.50 9.10 -4.93
CA MET A 40 -7.38 8.27 -5.39
C MET A 40 -7.65 7.60 -6.74
N SER A 41 -8.90 7.22 -7.00
CA SER A 41 -9.34 6.58 -8.25
C SER A 41 -9.78 7.56 -9.33
N SER A 42 -9.86 8.86 -9.01
CA SER A 42 -10.39 9.88 -9.92
C SER A 42 -9.43 10.15 -11.08
N THR A 43 -10.01 10.47 -12.24
CA THR A 43 -9.25 10.86 -13.42
C THR A 43 -8.40 12.10 -13.19
N THR A 44 -8.86 13.04 -12.36
CA THR A 44 -8.10 14.23 -11.98
C THR A 44 -6.85 13.89 -11.19
N PHE A 45 -6.95 12.98 -10.21
CA PHE A 45 -5.80 12.58 -9.41
C PHE A 45 -4.80 11.77 -10.25
N VAL A 46 -5.28 10.86 -11.11
CA VAL A 46 -4.42 10.13 -12.06
C VAL A 46 -3.65 11.10 -12.98
N ARG A 47 -4.31 12.15 -13.48
CA ARG A 47 -3.66 13.19 -14.29
C ARG A 47 -2.61 13.97 -13.49
N MET A 48 -2.94 14.37 -12.27
CA MET A 48 -1.97 15.03 -11.38
C MET A 48 -0.74 14.15 -11.16
N LEU A 49 -0.92 12.85 -10.94
CA LEU A 49 0.20 11.92 -10.80
C LEU A 49 1.01 11.80 -12.09
N ALA A 50 0.36 11.73 -13.25
CA ALA A 50 1.02 11.74 -14.55
C ALA A 50 1.86 13.01 -14.73
N ASP A 51 1.32 14.18 -14.40
CA ASP A 51 2.02 15.47 -14.46
C ASP A 51 3.21 15.55 -13.47
N CYS A 52 3.14 14.87 -12.32
CA CYS A 52 4.22 14.85 -11.34
C CYS A 52 5.34 13.84 -11.66
N THR A 53 5.06 12.83 -12.49
CA THR A 53 5.96 11.70 -12.73
C THR A 53 6.37 11.54 -14.19
N ASP A 54 5.78 12.32 -15.10
CA ASP A 54 5.90 12.22 -16.55
C ASP A 54 5.51 10.83 -17.12
N LEU A 55 4.74 10.04 -16.36
CA LEU A 55 4.28 8.70 -16.76
C LEU A 55 2.94 8.75 -17.48
N GLN A 56 2.73 7.84 -18.44
CA GLN A 56 1.46 7.70 -19.16
C GLN A 56 0.47 6.80 -18.42
N LEU A 57 0.04 7.24 -17.23
CA LEU A 57 -0.88 6.50 -16.38
C LEU A 57 -2.27 6.39 -17.03
N THR A 58 -2.77 5.16 -17.20
CA THR A 58 -4.07 4.91 -17.85
C THR A 58 -5.09 4.22 -16.97
N ASN A 59 -4.62 3.47 -15.99
CA ASN A 59 -5.49 2.68 -15.12
C ASN A 59 -4.94 2.65 -13.71
N TYR A 60 -5.80 2.27 -12.78
CA TYR A 60 -5.42 1.95 -11.41
C TYR A 60 -5.94 0.56 -11.05
N SER A 61 -5.30 -0.04 -10.05
CA SER A 61 -5.64 -1.33 -9.49
C SER A 61 -5.27 -1.34 -8.02
N ARG A 62 -5.75 -2.35 -7.29
CA ARG A 62 -5.42 -2.57 -5.87
C ARG A 62 -5.57 -1.33 -4.99
N LEU A 63 -6.63 -0.54 -5.22
CA LEU A 63 -6.99 0.54 -4.31
C LEU A 63 -7.51 -0.07 -3.01
N GLU A 64 -6.74 0.06 -1.94
CA GLU A 64 -7.07 -0.51 -0.63
C GLU A 64 -6.83 0.53 0.47
N LEU A 65 -7.83 0.69 1.34
CA LEU A 65 -7.61 1.28 2.67
C LEU A 65 -7.37 0.14 3.65
N GLN A 66 -6.16 0.11 4.21
CA GLN A 66 -5.68 -0.94 5.09
C GLN A 66 -5.59 -0.41 6.52
N GLN A 67 -5.92 -1.27 7.48
CA GLN A 67 -5.66 -1.05 8.89
C GLN A 67 -4.59 -2.01 9.37
N TRP A 68 -3.55 -1.43 9.98
CA TRP A 68 -2.39 -2.14 10.47
C TRP A 68 -2.34 -2.11 12.00
N ARG A 69 -2.13 -3.27 12.59
CA ARG A 69 -2.10 -3.53 14.03
C ARG A 69 -0.84 -4.31 14.40
N PRO A 70 -0.42 -4.27 15.68
CA PRO A 70 0.76 -5.00 16.11
C PRO A 70 0.61 -6.51 15.85
N GLY A 71 1.51 -7.07 15.05
CA GLY A 71 1.39 -8.44 14.53
C GLY A 71 1.17 -8.53 13.02
N ASP A 72 0.83 -7.42 12.36
CA ASP A 72 0.55 -7.41 10.92
C ASP A 72 1.83 -7.33 10.08
N TYR A 73 1.79 -7.93 8.89
CA TYR A 73 2.90 -8.02 7.95
C TYR A 73 2.43 -8.37 6.53
N THR A 74 3.29 -8.08 5.56
CA THR A 74 3.27 -8.77 4.27
C THR A 74 4.64 -9.38 4.00
N LEU A 75 4.67 -10.45 3.23
CA LEU A 75 5.88 -11.09 2.74
C LEU A 75 6.05 -10.80 1.25
N LEU A 76 7.26 -11.06 0.75
CA LEU A 76 7.52 -10.98 -0.68
C LEU A 76 6.57 -11.92 -1.44
N PRO A 77 5.99 -11.47 -2.57
CA PRO A 77 5.18 -12.34 -3.41
C PRO A 77 6.00 -13.55 -3.88
N ALA A 78 5.40 -14.74 -3.81
CA ALA A 78 6.08 -15.98 -4.19
C ALA A 78 6.30 -16.12 -5.71
N SER A 79 5.53 -15.40 -6.53
CA SER A 79 5.61 -15.47 -8.00
C SER A 79 6.09 -14.15 -8.61
N ARG A 80 6.99 -14.26 -9.59
CA ARG A 80 7.47 -13.13 -10.40
C ARG A 80 6.34 -12.43 -11.15
N GLU A 81 5.29 -13.15 -11.52
CA GLU A 81 4.09 -12.59 -12.14
C GLU A 81 3.45 -11.46 -11.31
N ALA A 82 3.58 -11.51 -9.97
CA ALA A 82 3.00 -10.50 -9.10
C ALA A 82 3.74 -9.15 -9.12
N TYR A 83 4.99 -9.12 -9.60
CA TYR A 83 5.86 -7.94 -9.62
C TYR A 83 6.60 -7.76 -10.97
N GLY A 84 6.19 -8.50 -12.00
CA GLY A 84 6.83 -8.53 -13.32
C GLY A 84 6.39 -7.44 -14.28
N SER A 85 5.59 -6.48 -13.83
CA SER A 85 5.12 -5.36 -14.64
C SER A 85 5.45 -4.04 -13.96
N ALA A 86 5.86 -3.07 -14.78
CA ALA A 86 6.11 -1.71 -14.33
C ALA A 86 4.81 -1.09 -13.78
N ARG A 87 4.92 -0.38 -12.65
CA ARG A 87 3.79 0.23 -11.96
C ARG A 87 4.24 1.38 -11.07
N LEU A 88 3.35 2.34 -10.85
CA LEU A 88 3.52 3.40 -9.87
C LEU A 88 2.70 3.04 -8.62
N GLU A 89 3.37 2.82 -7.49
CA GLU A 89 2.70 2.63 -6.20
C GLU A 89 2.58 3.95 -5.45
N ALA A 90 1.35 4.30 -5.08
CA ALA A 90 1.06 5.42 -4.20
C ALA A 90 0.67 4.90 -2.82
N VAL A 91 1.41 5.33 -1.80
CA VAL A 91 1.24 4.88 -0.42
C VAL A 91 1.09 6.11 0.48
N LEU A 92 -0.08 6.26 1.10
CA LEU A 92 -0.36 7.32 2.08
C LEU A 92 -0.56 6.71 3.46
N TYR A 93 0.29 7.13 4.41
CA TYR A 93 0.17 6.73 5.80
C TYR A 93 -0.68 7.72 6.59
N ALA A 94 -1.62 7.21 7.38
CA ALA A 94 -2.47 8.00 8.28
C ALA A 94 -2.49 7.38 9.69
N GLY A 95 -2.51 8.22 10.73
CA GLY A 95 -2.52 7.78 12.13
C GLY A 95 -1.16 7.30 12.67
N ALA A 96 -0.10 7.33 11.87
CA ALA A 96 1.27 7.05 12.31
C ALA A 96 1.88 8.25 13.06
N SER A 97 1.32 8.60 14.22
CA SER A 97 1.69 9.80 14.98
C SER A 97 2.99 9.66 15.79
N ARG A 98 3.59 8.47 15.80
CA ARG A 98 4.80 8.18 16.57
C ARG A 98 5.74 7.26 15.80
N PRO A 99 7.03 7.20 16.15
CA PRO A 99 7.94 6.21 15.60
C PRO A 99 7.41 4.79 15.85
N LEU A 100 7.17 4.05 14.77
CA LEU A 100 6.75 2.65 14.80
C LEU A 100 7.97 1.74 14.63
N CYS A 101 7.99 0.62 15.35
CA CYS A 101 8.98 -0.43 15.14
C CYS A 101 8.46 -1.42 14.10
N GLY A 102 8.91 -1.27 12.86
CA GLY A 102 8.37 -2.01 11.71
C GLY A 102 7.24 -1.23 11.02
N GLY A 103 6.39 -1.93 10.26
CA GLY A 103 5.27 -1.33 9.54
C GLY A 103 5.65 -0.43 8.35
N HIS A 104 6.95 -0.26 8.06
CA HIS A 104 7.41 0.40 6.85
C HIS A 104 7.31 -0.52 5.64
N THR A 105 7.04 0.07 4.48
CA THR A 105 7.09 -0.62 3.20
C THR A 105 8.51 -0.56 2.65
N SER A 106 9.09 -1.72 2.35
CA SER A 106 10.38 -1.86 1.70
C SER A 106 10.20 -2.42 0.29
N TYR A 107 10.90 -1.78 -0.64
CA TYR A 107 10.98 -2.17 -2.05
C TYR A 107 12.34 -2.81 -2.28
N VAL A 108 12.34 -3.98 -2.92
CA VAL A 108 13.53 -4.79 -3.17
C VAL A 108 13.52 -5.29 -4.61
N ALA A 109 14.69 -5.66 -5.13
CA ALA A 109 14.82 -6.47 -6.32
C ALA A 109 15.22 -7.90 -5.91
N PRO A 110 14.27 -8.85 -5.82
CA PRO A 110 14.57 -10.22 -5.37
C PRO A 110 15.55 -10.97 -6.27
N GLU A 111 15.77 -10.48 -7.50
CA GLU A 111 16.57 -11.16 -8.53
C GLU A 111 18.04 -10.77 -8.50
N ASP A 112 18.35 -9.58 -7.98
CA ASP A 112 19.73 -9.09 -7.94
C ASP A 112 20.51 -9.82 -6.84
N GLU A 113 19.87 -10.08 -5.68
CA GLU A 113 20.47 -10.80 -4.56
C GLU A 113 19.45 -11.75 -3.90
N PRO A 114 19.42 -13.04 -4.28
CA PRO A 114 18.40 -13.98 -3.82
C PRO A 114 18.51 -14.33 -2.33
N ASP A 115 19.71 -14.23 -1.75
CA ASP A 115 19.98 -14.65 -0.37
C ASP A 115 19.70 -13.55 0.67
N CYS A 116 19.87 -12.27 0.30
CA CYS A 116 19.61 -11.13 1.16
C CYS A 116 19.38 -9.86 0.33
N PRO A 117 18.21 -9.72 -0.32
CA PRO A 117 18.00 -8.58 -1.21
C PRO A 117 18.01 -7.28 -0.42
N ASP A 118 19.00 -6.44 -0.69
CA ASP A 118 19.09 -5.09 -0.12
C ASP A 118 17.87 -4.25 -0.53
N ALA A 119 17.39 -3.43 0.40
CA ALA A 119 16.25 -2.55 0.15
C ALA A 119 16.66 -1.41 -0.78
N LEU A 120 16.07 -1.37 -1.98
CA LEU A 120 16.21 -0.26 -2.92
C LEU A 120 15.65 1.03 -2.31
N VAL A 121 14.46 0.92 -1.72
CA VAL A 121 13.77 2.04 -1.06
C VAL A 121 13.04 1.52 0.17
N THR A 122 13.07 2.28 1.26
CA THR A 122 12.23 2.03 2.44
C THR A 122 11.40 3.28 2.74
N VAL A 123 10.08 3.11 2.76
CA VAL A 123 9.11 4.17 3.04
C VAL A 123 8.66 4.05 4.51
N PRO A 124 9.10 4.95 5.40
CA PRO A 124 8.70 4.90 6.80
C PRO A 124 7.24 5.35 7.00
N PRO A 125 6.54 4.84 8.01
CA PRO A 125 5.21 5.32 8.37
C PRO A 125 5.29 6.78 8.85
N GLN A 126 4.85 7.71 8.02
CA GLN A 126 4.79 9.12 8.34
C GLN A 126 3.39 9.67 8.08
N ASN A 127 2.76 10.20 9.13
CA ASN A 127 1.39 10.70 9.03
C ASN A 127 1.24 11.79 7.96
N ASN A 128 0.25 11.62 7.09
CA ASN A 128 -0.09 12.55 6.02
C ASN A 128 1.04 12.76 4.99
N ALA A 129 1.86 11.72 4.75
CA ALA A 129 2.87 11.70 3.70
C ALA A 129 2.45 10.74 2.58
N LEU A 130 2.19 11.29 1.40
CA LEU A 130 1.97 10.52 0.18
C LEU A 130 3.34 10.20 -0.44
N SER A 131 3.68 8.92 -0.48
CA SER A 131 4.90 8.42 -1.13
C SER A 131 4.55 7.83 -2.48
N LEU A 132 5.28 8.23 -3.51
CA LEU A 132 5.15 7.72 -4.88
C LEU A 132 6.41 6.93 -5.20
N VAL A 133 6.28 5.65 -5.51
CA VAL A 133 7.40 4.77 -5.84
C VAL A 133 7.13 4.13 -7.19
N TYR A 134 7.97 4.46 -8.17
CA TYR A 134 7.96 3.78 -9.46
C TYR A 134 8.70 2.45 -9.32
N CYS A 135 8.01 1.36 -9.62
CA CYS A 135 8.53 0.01 -9.58
C CYS A 135 8.66 -0.52 -11.00
N ASP A 136 9.87 -0.82 -11.44
CA ASP A 136 10.11 -1.51 -12.71
C ASP A 136 9.73 -3.01 -12.62
N ALA A 137 9.68 -3.69 -13.76
CA ALA A 137 9.45 -5.13 -13.85
C ALA A 137 10.57 -5.90 -13.12
N GLY A 138 10.25 -6.49 -11.96
CA GLY A 138 11.22 -7.14 -11.07
C GLY A 138 11.26 -6.55 -9.66
N ALA A 139 10.73 -5.33 -9.46
CA ALA A 139 10.69 -4.70 -8.14
C ALA A 139 9.47 -5.18 -7.33
N ALA A 140 9.75 -5.86 -6.22
CA ALA A 140 8.76 -6.35 -5.27
C ALA A 140 8.71 -5.45 -4.02
N ALA A 141 7.53 -5.37 -3.41
CA ALA A 141 7.31 -4.61 -2.20
C ALA A 141 6.76 -5.51 -1.09
N PHE A 142 7.15 -5.24 0.14
CA PHE A 142 6.57 -5.84 1.33
C PHE A 142 6.59 -4.85 2.50
N THR A 143 5.70 -5.04 3.46
CA THR A 143 5.60 -4.22 4.66
C THR A 143 6.11 -5.04 5.84
N LYS A 144 7.16 -4.51 6.48
CA LYS A 144 7.84 -5.21 7.58
C LYS A 144 6.90 -5.44 8.76
N TYR A 145 7.04 -6.58 9.41
CA TYR A 145 6.28 -6.95 10.60
C TYR A 145 6.19 -5.82 11.62
N TYR A 146 4.96 -5.44 11.97
CA TYR A 146 4.71 -4.43 12.99
C TYR A 146 4.85 -5.03 14.38
N ALA A 147 5.91 -4.64 15.10
CA ALA A 147 6.31 -5.28 16.34
C ALA A 147 5.30 -5.11 17.49
N ARG A 148 4.93 -6.23 18.13
CA ARG A 148 4.05 -6.24 19.31
C ARG A 148 4.70 -5.68 20.57
N LEU A 149 6.00 -5.89 20.77
CA LEU A 149 6.70 -5.52 22.00
C LEU A 149 6.82 -4.01 22.21
N ALA A 150 6.91 -3.24 21.13
CA ALA A 150 7.01 -1.78 21.16
C ALA A 150 5.63 -1.10 20.99
N ALA A 151 4.56 -1.88 20.87
CA ALA A 151 3.22 -1.37 20.68
C ALA A 151 2.48 -1.17 22.00
N ARG A 152 1.63 -0.15 22.04
CA ARG A 152 0.66 0.12 23.09
C ARG A 152 -0.64 -0.64 22.77
N PRO A 153 -1.47 -0.89 23.80
CA PRO A 153 -2.82 -1.39 23.59
C PRO A 153 -3.59 -0.46 22.64
N HIS A 154 -4.26 -1.04 21.64
CA HIS A 154 -5.06 -0.34 20.63
C HIS A 154 -4.29 0.55 19.64
N ASP A 155 -2.98 0.37 19.51
CA ASP A 155 -2.29 1.00 18.38
C ASP A 155 -2.80 0.46 17.07
N CYS A 156 -3.12 1.40 16.19
CA CYS A 156 -3.32 1.10 14.78
C CYS A 156 -2.89 2.32 13.96
N PHE A 157 -2.50 2.04 12.73
CA PHE A 157 -2.34 3.05 11.71
C PHE A 157 -2.99 2.54 10.42
N TYR A 158 -3.12 3.44 9.46
CA TYR A 158 -3.79 3.17 8.21
C TYR A 158 -2.83 3.41 7.06
N ILE A 159 -2.94 2.56 6.05
CA ILE A 159 -2.26 2.74 4.77
C ILE A 159 -3.34 2.81 3.71
N LEU A 160 -3.39 3.91 2.97
CA LEU A 160 -4.11 3.98 1.72
C LEU A 160 -3.13 3.67 0.59
N ALA A 161 -3.30 2.52 -0.04
CA ALA A 161 -2.45 2.02 -1.11
C ALA A 161 -3.22 2.03 -2.43
N CYS A 162 -2.59 2.48 -3.51
CA CYS A 162 -3.12 2.37 -4.85
C CYS A 162 -1.98 2.10 -5.84
N THR A 163 -2.23 1.23 -6.82
CA THR A 163 -1.26 0.89 -7.86
C THR A 163 -1.75 1.44 -9.19
N TYR A 164 -1.01 2.34 -9.79
CA TYR A 164 -1.28 2.88 -11.12
C TYR A 164 -0.41 2.18 -12.16
N THR A 165 -0.97 1.94 -13.34
CA THR A 165 -0.29 1.26 -14.44
C THR A 165 -0.28 2.13 -15.68
N GLU A 166 0.83 2.07 -16.41
CA GLU A 166 0.97 2.73 -17.69
C GLU A 166 0.24 1.99 -18.81
N ARG A 167 0.01 2.70 -19.91
CA ARG A 167 -0.42 2.05 -21.14
C ARG A 167 0.71 1.14 -21.62
N ALA A 168 0.45 -0.18 -21.70
CA ALA A 168 1.38 -1.06 -22.41
C ALA A 168 1.50 -0.56 -23.87
N GLU A 169 2.70 -0.18 -24.29
CA GLU A 169 2.98 0.14 -25.69
C GLU A 169 2.64 -1.10 -26.53
N CYS A 170 1.73 -0.93 -27.48
CA CYS A 170 1.37 -1.94 -28.49
C CYS A 170 2.33 -1.84 -29.68
#